data_AF-A0A4S8Q2G7-F1
#
_entry.id   AF-A0A4S8Q2G7-F1
#
_cell.length_a   1.000
_cell.length_b   1.000
_cell.length_c   1.000
_cell.angle_alpha   90.00
_cell.angle_beta   90.00
_cell.angle_gamma   90.00
#
_symmetry.space_group_name_H-M   'P 1'
#
loop_
_entity.id
_entity.type
_entity.pdbx_description
1 polymer ?
#
loop_
_entity_poly.entity_id
_entity_poly.type
_entity_poly.pdbx_seq_one_letter_code
_entity_poly.pdbx_strand_id
1 'polypeptide(L)' 'MVLLHAAEGREWQTPPKGTSLKTLFEAQEQGLVEVRGEFQKRQFRLTQRGFSMVEHDRGRLAARRS' A
#
# COMPACT_ATOMS: atom_id res chain seq x y z
N MET A 1 -0.52 -0.64 -8.17
CA MET A 1 0.83 -0.89 -7.61
C MET A 1 0.77 -2.10 -6.68
N VAL A 2 1.65 -3.08 -6.83
CA VAL A 2 1.69 -4.30 -5.98
C VAL A 2 1.73 -3.97 -4.47
N LEU A 3 2.44 -2.91 -4.09
CA LEU A 3 2.56 -2.47 -2.68
C LEU A 3 1.20 -2.25 -1.99
N LEU A 4 0.26 -1.61 -2.68
CA LEU A 4 -1.04 -1.27 -2.08
C LEU A 4 -1.93 -2.50 -1.89
N HIS A 5 -1.85 -3.47 -2.82
CA HIS A 5 -2.63 -4.70 -2.71
C HIS A 5 -2.08 -5.67 -1.66
N ALA A 6 -0.79 -5.55 -1.32
CA ALA A 6 -0.16 -6.33 -0.27
C ALA A 6 -0.48 -5.81 1.13
N ALA A 7 -1.21 -4.70 1.24
CA ALA A 7 -1.59 -4.16 2.53
C ALA A 7 -2.78 -4.90 3.15
N GLU A 8 -2.64 -5.22 4.44
CA GLU A 8 -3.66 -5.82 5.27
C GLU A 8 -4.29 -4.72 6.15
N GLY A 9 -5.29 -4.04 5.59
CA GLY A 9 -5.98 -2.96 6.29
C GLY A 9 -5.18 -1.67 6.37
N ARG A 10 -5.29 -0.96 7.50
CA ARG A 10 -4.69 0.37 7.75
C ARG A 10 -3.67 0.37 8.89
N GLU A 11 -3.30 -0.81 9.37
CA GLU A 11 -2.30 -0.93 10.43
C GLU A 11 -0.88 -0.81 9.88
N TRP A 12 0.07 -0.52 10.77
CA TRP A 12 1.48 -0.46 10.41
C TRP A 12 2.04 -1.85 10.15
N GLN A 13 2.66 -2.01 9.00
CA GLN A 13 3.09 -3.32 8.50
C GLN A 13 4.39 -3.19 7.70
N THR A 14 5.08 -4.30 7.56
CA THR A 14 6.35 -4.36 6.84
C THR A 14 6.09 -4.40 5.33
N PRO A 15 6.77 -3.57 4.52
CA PRO A 15 6.70 -3.65 3.07
C PRO A 15 7.07 -5.05 2.57
N PRO A 16 6.36 -5.59 1.56
CA PRO A 16 6.72 -6.87 0.96
C PRO A 16 8.17 -6.88 0.46
N LYS A 17 8.81 -8.04 0.52
CA LYS A 17 10.17 -8.23 0.01
C LYS A 17 10.26 -7.76 -1.45
N GLY A 18 11.27 -6.96 -1.77
CA GLY A 18 11.45 -6.39 -3.11
C GLY A 18 10.72 -5.06 -3.35
N THR A 19 9.98 -4.54 -2.36
CA THR A 19 9.46 -3.16 -2.42
C THR A 19 10.64 -2.19 -2.36
N SER A 20 10.86 -1.44 -3.45
CA SER A 20 11.91 -0.42 -3.49
C SER A 20 11.52 0.80 -2.66
N LEU A 21 12.51 1.53 -2.14
CA LEU A 21 12.27 2.78 -1.44
C LEU A 21 11.53 3.79 -2.31
N LYS A 22 11.88 3.83 -3.61
CA LYS A 22 11.21 4.67 -4.60
C LYS A 22 9.70 4.40 -4.62
N THR A 23 9.29 3.13 -4.67
CA THR A 23 7.87 2.74 -4.68
C THR A 23 7.13 3.21 -3.43
N LEU A 24 7.77 3.10 -2.25
CA LEU A 24 7.21 3.54 -0.98
C LEU A 24 7.02 5.06 -0.94
N PHE A 25 8.05 5.82 -1.36
CA PHE A 25 7.99 7.27 -1.36
C PHE A 25 7.01 7.80 -2.41
N GLU A 26 6.95 7.20 -3.60
CA GLU A 26 5.95 7.56 -4.62
C GLU A 26 4.52 7.36 -4.10
N ALA A 27 4.26 6.25 -3.41
CA ALA A 27 2.96 6.00 -2.79
C ALA A 27 2.66 7.01 -1.64
N GLN A 28 3.69 7.43 -0.91
CA GLN A 28 3.57 8.43 0.15
C GLN A 28 3.29 9.83 -0.41
N GLU A 29 4.00 10.24 -1.45
CA GLU A 29 3.80 11.52 -2.16
C GLU A 29 2.40 11.60 -2.78
N GLN A 30 1.87 10.48 -3.25
CA GLN A 30 0.49 10.39 -3.73
C GLN A 30 -0.56 10.41 -2.60
N GLY A 31 -0.14 10.40 -1.33
CA GLY A 31 -1.01 10.38 -0.17
C GLY A 31 -1.76 9.05 0.01
N LEU A 32 -1.23 7.95 -0.53
CA LEU A 32 -1.84 6.62 -0.46
C LEU A 32 -1.34 5.83 0.76
N VAL A 33 -0.12 6.11 1.21
CA VAL A 33 0.48 5.46 2.38
C VAL A 33 1.15 6.48 3.29
N GLU A 34 1.29 6.13 4.55
CA GLU A 34 2.26 6.76 5.45
C GLU A 34 3.42 5.79 5.67
N VAL A 35 4.63 6.32 5.82
CA VAL A 35 5.85 5.54 6.01
C VAL A 35 6.54 6.00 7.29
N ARG A 36 7.01 5.06 8.10
CA ARG A 36 7.77 5.33 9.33
C ARG A 36 8.96 4.39 9.48
N GLY A 37 9.90 4.76 10.34
CA GLY A 37 11.06 3.95 10.70
C GLY A 37 12.24 4.08 9.74
N GLU A 38 13.33 3.41 10.09
CA GLU A 38 14.61 3.48 9.36
C GLU A 38 14.75 2.32 8.37
N PHE A 39 15.47 2.56 7.27
CA PHE A 39 15.76 1.64 6.15
C PHE A 39 15.22 0.20 6.27
N GLN A 40 15.84 -0.66 7.09
CA GLN A 40 15.48 -2.08 7.22
C GLN A 40 14.24 -2.37 8.09
N LYS A 41 13.85 -1.45 8.96
CA LYS A 41 12.71 -1.55 9.87
C LYS A 41 11.54 -0.65 9.44
N ARG A 42 11.53 -0.21 8.18
CA ARG A 42 10.45 0.65 7.69
C ARG A 42 9.14 -0.09 7.74
N GLN A 43 8.14 0.63 8.19
CA GLN A 43 6.76 0.20 8.14
C GLN A 43 5.98 1.20 7.30
N PHE A 44 4.93 0.69 6.67
CA PHE A 44 3.96 1.51 5.98
C PHE A 44 2.57 1.18 6.48
N ARG A 45 1.63 2.10 6.28
CA ARG A 45 0.20 1.82 6.43
C ARG A 45 -0.58 2.55 5.35
N LEU A 46 -1.75 2.03 5.00
CA LEU A 46 -2.64 2.73 4.07
C LEU A 46 -3.25 3.97 4.74
N THR A 47 -3.32 5.07 4.01
CA THR A 47 -4.19 6.19 4.37
C THR A 47 -5.64 5.82 4.09
N GLN A 48 -6.58 6.65 4.53
CA GLN A 48 -8.00 6.48 4.16
C GLN A 48 -8.17 6.42 2.63
N ARG A 49 -7.46 7.29 1.90
CA ARG A 49 -7.48 7.34 0.44
C ARG A 49 -6.89 6.07 -0.19
N GLY A 50 -5.73 5.61 0.30
CA GLY A 50 -5.10 4.38 -0.17
C GLY A 50 -5.98 3.16 0.05
N PHE A 51 -6.63 3.07 1.22
CA PHE A 51 -7.57 1.99 1.53
C PHE A 51 -8.77 1.98 0.58
N SER A 52 -9.44 3.12 0.38
CA SER A 52 -10.57 3.22 -0.55
C SER A 52 -10.18 2.86 -1.99
N MET A 53 -8.99 3.25 -2.44
CA MET A 53 -8.48 2.87 -3.77
C MET A 53 -8.31 1.35 -3.91
N VAL A 54 -7.69 0.70 -2.92
CA VAL A 54 -7.45 -0.76 -2.94
C VAL A 54 -8.76 -1.52 -2.93
N GLU A 55 -9.71 -1.13 -2.09
CA GLU A 55 -11.03 -1.77 -2.01
C GLU A 55 -11.81 -1.62 -3.33
N HIS A 56 -11.77 -0.42 -3.92
CA HIS A 56 -12.40 -0.19 -5.22
C HIS A 56 -11.77 -1.05 -6.33
N ASP A 57 -10.45 -1.14 -6.38
CA ASP A 57 -9.77 -1.99 -7.38
C ASP A 57 -9.98 -3.49 -7.12
N ARG A 58 -10.07 -3.94 -5.85
CA ARG A 58 -10.45 -5.31 -5.50
C ARG A 58 -11.85 -5.65 -6.03
N GLY A 59 -12.81 -4.75 -5.85
CA GLY A 59 -14.17 -4.89 -6.40
C GLY A 59 -14.16 -5.00 -7.93
N ARG A 60 -13.39 -4.15 -8.62
CA ARG A 60 -13.24 -4.20 -10.09
C ARG A 60 -12.62 -5.51 -10.58
N LEU A 61 -11.63 -6.04 -9.88
CA LEU A 61 -10.99 -7.31 -10.24
C LEU A 61 -11.91 -8.51 -10.00
N ALA A 62 -12.69 -8.49 -8.91
CA ALA A 62 -13.69 -9.51 -8.65
C ALA A 62 -14.78 -9.54 -9.75
N ALA A 63 -15.26 -8.36 -10.16
CA ALA A 63 -16.25 -8.22 -11.24
C ALA A 63 -15.73 -8.61 -12.64
N ARG A 64 -14.41 -8.72 -12.82
CA ARG A 64 -13.77 -9.20 -14.08
C ARG A 64 -13.55 -10.70 -14.10
N ARG A 65 -13.66 -11.38 -12.95
CA ARG A 65 -13.54 -12.83 -12.82
C ARG A 65 -14.89 -13.55 -12.95
N SER A 66 -16.00 -12.81 -12.91
CA SER A 66 -17.37 -13.30 -13.11
C SER A 66 -17.79 -13.24 -14.57
#